data_AF-A0A067JDM7-F1
#
_entry.id   AF-A0A067JDM7-F1
#
_cell.length_a   1.000
_cell.length_b   1.000
_cell.length_c   1.000
_cell.angle_alpha   90.00
_cell.angle_beta   90.00
_cell.angle_gamma   90.00
#
_symmetry.space_group_name_H-M   'P 1'
#
loop_
_entity.id
_entity.type
_entity.pdbx_description
1 polymer ?
#
loop_
_entity_poly.entity_id
_entity_poly.type
_entity_poly.pdbx_seq_one_letter_code
_entity_poly.pdbx_strand_id
1 'polypeptide(L)' 'MTDYEEKLIRSPEPSLEQLVDGTEFMVCMTEASTESERSKRISEFEDFLGIGDEASKLAQEQKAKARIL' A
#
# COMPACT_ATOMS: atom_id res chain seq x y z
N MET A 1 12.88 16.18 20.48
CA MET A 1 12.51 15.95 19.08
C MET A 1 12.98 14.55 18.72
N THR A 2 12.12 13.69 18.18
CA THR A 2 12.54 12.37 17.68
C THR A 2 13.11 12.53 16.27
N ASP A 3 13.94 11.59 15.83
CA ASP A 3 14.50 11.54 14.46
C ASP A 3 13.38 11.53 13.39
N TYR A 4 12.23 10.94 13.71
CA TYR A 4 11.05 10.94 12.84
C TYR A 4 10.45 12.35 12.66
N GLU A 5 10.28 13.11 13.74
CA GLU A 5 9.79 14.50 13.69
C GLU A 5 10.74 15.40 12.89
N GLU A 6 12.06 15.22 13.05
CA GLU A 6 13.06 15.97 12.25
C GLU A 6 12.97 15.65 10.75
N LYS A 7 12.72 14.38 10.40
CA LYS A 7 12.56 13.93 9.02
C LYS A 7 11.27 14.43 8.37
N LEU A 8 10.18 14.51 9.12
CA LEU A 8 8.91 15.10 8.68
C LEU A 8 9.05 16.60 8.39
N ILE A 9 9.80 17.33 9.22
CA ILE A 9 10.03 18.76 9.00
C ILE A 9 10.93 19.00 7.78
N ARG A 10 11.83 18.05 7.47
CA ARG A 10 12.72 18.10 6.31
C ARG A 10 12.17 17.46 5.04
N SER A 11 10.99 16.82 5.07
CA SER A 11 10.45 16.20 3.87
C SER A 11 10.08 17.26 2.82
N PRO A 12 10.35 17.01 1.54
CA PRO A 12 9.96 17.91 0.47
C PRO A 12 8.44 18.07 0.42
N GLU A 13 7.99 19.24 0.03
CA GLU A 13 6.56 19.52 -0.16
C GLU A 13 6.03 18.68 -1.32
N PRO A 14 4.90 17.96 -1.15
CA PRO A 14 4.35 17.11 -2.20
C PRO A 14 3.82 17.96 -3.36
N SER A 15 3.87 17.42 -4.59
CA SER A 15 3.24 18.08 -5.74
C SER A 15 1.70 18.05 -5.64
N LEU A 16 1.04 18.94 -6.39
CA LEU A 16 -0.42 18.95 -6.50
C LEU A 16 -0.95 17.60 -7.00
N GLU A 17 -0.33 17.01 -8.01
CA GLU A 17 -0.74 15.69 -8.52
C GLU A 17 -0.65 14.61 -7.43
N GLN A 18 0.43 14.60 -6.65
CA GLN A 18 0.59 13.64 -5.54
C GLN A 18 -0.46 13.84 -4.44
N LEU A 19 -0.85 15.08 -4.16
CA LEU A 19 -1.92 15.40 -3.22
C LEU A 19 -3.29 14.93 -3.73
N VAL A 20 -3.58 15.11 -5.02
CA VAL A 20 -4.83 14.68 -5.65
C VAL A 20 -4.92 13.16 -5.69
N ASP A 21 -3.87 12.47 -6.15
CA ASP A 21 -3.82 11.00 -6.19
C ASP A 21 -4.00 10.40 -4.78
N GLY A 22 -3.31 10.95 -3.78
CA GLY A 22 -3.45 10.51 -2.39
C GLY A 22 -4.86 10.72 -1.82
N THR A 23 -5.50 11.83 -2.20
CA THR A 23 -6.87 12.14 -1.75
C THR A 23 -7.89 11.22 -2.42
N GLU A 24 -7.78 11.00 -3.73
CA GLU A 24 -8.66 10.11 -4.48
C GLU A 24 -8.53 8.66 -3.99
N PHE A 25 -7.31 8.24 -3.64
CA PHE A 25 -7.06 6.96 -2.98
C PHE A 25 -7.79 6.85 -1.64
N MET A 26 -7.63 7.83 -0.74
CA MET A 26 -8.31 7.83 0.56
C MET A 26 -9.83 7.84 0.43
N VAL A 27 -10.36 8.67 -0.46
CA VAL A 27 -11.80 8.75 -0.74
C VAL A 27 -12.32 7.40 -1.21
N CYS A 28 -11.66 6.76 -2.17
CA CYS A 28 -12.15 5.48 -2.67
C CYS A 28 -12.03 4.33 -1.65
N MET A 29 -11.06 4.40 -0.73
CA MET A 29 -10.96 3.47 0.38
C MET A 29 -12.10 3.65 1.40
N THR A 30 -12.56 4.88 1.61
CA THR A 30 -13.65 5.22 2.55
C THR A 30 -15.05 5.12 1.95
N GLU A 31 -15.20 5.32 0.64
CA GLU A 31 -16.47 5.17 -0.08
C GLU A 31 -17.01 3.74 -0.04
N ALA A 32 -18.33 3.59 -0.06
CA ALA A 32 -19.00 2.28 -0.16
C ALA A 32 -18.88 1.72 -1.59
N SER A 33 -17.66 1.40 -2.00
CA SER A 33 -17.36 0.64 -3.21
C SER A 33 -17.56 -0.85 -2.95
N THR A 34 -17.79 -1.61 -4.02
CA THR A 34 -17.96 -3.06 -3.90
C THR A 34 -16.69 -3.68 -3.34
N GLU A 35 -16.81 -4.78 -2.58
CA GLU A 35 -15.66 -5.48 -1.99
C GLU A 35 -14.60 -5.80 -3.05
N SER A 36 -15.03 -6.17 -4.27
CA SER A 36 -14.15 -6.44 -5.40
C SER A 36 -13.38 -5.21 -5.89
N GLU A 37 -14.00 -4.03 -5.93
CA GLU A 37 -13.32 -2.79 -6.35
C GLU A 37 -12.31 -2.33 -5.30
N ARG A 38 -12.66 -2.46 -4.02
CA ARG A 38 -11.72 -2.23 -2.91
C ARG A 38 -10.54 -3.19 -2.97
N SER A 39 -10.78 -4.50 -3.13
CA SER A 39 -9.71 -5.50 -3.22
C SER A 39 -8.78 -5.25 -4.41
N LYS A 40 -9.32 -4.87 -5.57
CA LYS A 40 -8.51 -4.54 -6.75
C LYS A 40 -7.60 -3.34 -6.49
N ARG A 41 -8.13 -2.28 -5.87
CA ARG A 41 -7.36 -1.05 -5.58
C ARG A 41 -6.33 -1.25 -4.47
N ILE A 42 -6.63 -2.09 -3.48
CA ILE A 42 -5.66 -2.52 -2.46
C ILE A 42 -4.50 -3.28 -3.14
N SER A 43 -4.79 -4.17 -4.09
CA SER A 43 -3.76 -4.87 -4.86
C SER A 43 -2.87 -3.90 -5.65
N GLU A 44 -3.46 -2.92 -6.34
CA GLU A 44 -2.69 -1.90 -7.08
C GLU A 44 -1.82 -1.02 -6.15
N PHE A 45 -2.29 -0.75 -4.94
CA PHE A 45 -1.53 -0.02 -3.92
C PHE A 45 -0.39 -0.86 -3.32
N GLU A 46 -0.63 -2.15 -3.08
CA GLU A 46 0.40 -3.09 -2.66
C GLU A 46 1.50 -3.22 -3.72
N ASP A 47 1.14 -3.23 -5.01
CA ASP A 47 2.09 -3.23 -6.11
C ASP A 47 2.88 -1.91 -6.19
N PHE A 48 2.23 -0.76 -6.01
CA PHE A 48 2.90 0.55 -5.96
C PHE A 48 3.93 0.65 -4.83
N LEU A 49 3.60 0.12 -3.66
CA LEU A 49 4.50 0.05 -2.51
C LEU A 49 5.57 -1.05 -2.64
N GLY A 50 5.49 -1.91 -3.66
CA GLY A 50 6.38 -3.05 -3.86
C GLY A 50 6.18 -4.18 -2.83
N ILE A 51 5.10 -4.13 -2.05
CA ILE A 51 4.76 -5.13 -1.02
C ILE A 51 3.91 -6.29 -1.57
N GLY A 52 3.23 -6.10 -2.70
CA GLY A 52 2.42 -7.13 -3.36
C GLY A 52 3.25 -8.37 -3.71
N ASP A 53 4.44 -8.14 -4.27
CA ASP A 53 5.37 -9.20 -4.67
C ASP A 53 6.00 -9.91 -3.46
N GLU A 54 6.28 -9.17 -2.38
CA GLU A 54 6.92 -9.69 -1.18
C GLU A 54 5.94 -10.48 -0.30
N ALA A 55 4.68 -10.05 -0.20
CA ALA A 55 3.60 -10.80 0.45
C ALA A 55 3.24 -12.08 -0.32
N SER A 56 3.17 -12.00 -1.66
CA SER A 56 2.93 -13.15 -2.54
C SER A 56 4.05 -14.19 -2.43
N LYS A 57 5.30 -13.74 -2.37
CA LYS A 57 6.47 -14.59 -2.16
C LYS A 57 6.43 -15.32 -0.81
N LEU A 58 6.12 -14.61 0.27
CA LEU A 58 6.00 -15.22 1.60
C LEU A 58 4.84 -16.24 1.67
N ALA A 59 3.71 -15.94 1.02
CA ALA A 59 2.57 -16.85 0.95
C ALA A 59 2.90 -18.11 0.13
N GLN A 60 3.61 -17.98 -1.00
CA GLN A 60 4.12 -19.13 -1.76
C GLN A 60 5.12 -19.95 -0.96
N GLU A 61 6.04 -19.31 -0.23
CA GLU A 61 7.06 -19.99 0.56
C GLU A 61 6.43 -20.80 1.71
N GLN A 62 5.43 -20.24 2.40
CA GLN A 62 4.66 -20.99 3.40
C GLN A 62 3.90 -22.17 2.78
N LYS A 63 3.25 -21.95 1.63
CA LYS A 63 2.53 -23.02 0.91
C LYS A 63 3.45 -24.13 0.42
N ALA A 64 4.67 -23.78 0.00
CA ALA A 64 5.69 -24.74 -0.38
C ALA A 64 6.17 -25.56 0.83
N LYS A 65 6.42 -24.92 1.98
CA LYS A 65 6.80 -25.60 3.23
C LYS A 65 5.70 -26.54 3.74
N ALA A 66 4.43 -26.14 3.64
CA ALA A 66 3.29 -26.96 4.04
C ALA A 66 3.04 -28.17 3.12
N ARG A 67 3.58 -28.18 1.88
CA ARG A 67 3.49 -29.32 0.96
C ARG A 67 4.57 -30.38 1.19
N ILE A 68 5.59 -30.09 1.99
CA ILE A 68 6.71 -31.00 2.27
C ILE A 68 6.46 -31.84 3.54
N LEU A 69 5.43 -31.50 4.33
CA LEU A 69 5.01 -32.23 5.54
C LEU A 69 3.82 -33.15 5.24
#